data_AF-A0A293MPN3-F1
#
_entry.id   AF-A0A293MPN3-F1
#
_cell.length_a   1.000
_cell.length_b   1.000
_cell.length_c   1.000
_cell.angle_alpha   90.00
_cell.angle_beta   90.00
_cell.angle_gamma   90.00
#
_symmetry.space_group_name_H-M   'P 1'
#
loop_
_entity.id
_entity.type
_entity.pdbx_description
1 polymer ?
#
loop_
_entity_poly.entity_id
_entity_poly.type
_entity_poly.pdbx_seq_one_letter_code
_entity_poly.pdbx_strand_id
1 'polypeptide(L)' 'MSNRQVVEQVEHGFRMAKPSGECPDAVYNTMLSCWDSEPENRPTFEFLFGYFDDFFVATESSYKEADEV' A
#
# COMPACT_ATOMS: atom_id res chain seq x y z
N MET A 1 -19.87 -9.57 11.50
CA MET A 1 -18.64 -9.93 12.23
C MET A 1 -18.63 -9.10 13.51
N SER A 2 -18.50 -9.70 14.68
CA SER A 2 -18.36 -8.95 15.94
C SER A 2 -16.92 -8.48 16.14
N ASN A 3 -16.67 -7.50 17.00
CA ASN A 3 -15.32 -7.00 17.29
C ASN A 3 -14.38 -8.14 17.73
N ARG A 4 -14.88 -9.08 18.53
CA ARG A 4 -14.11 -10.26 18.96
C ARG A 4 -13.72 -11.14 17.76
N GLN A 5 -14.65 -11.40 16.85
CA GLN A 5 -14.37 -12.18 15.65
C GLN A 5 -13.35 -11.50 14.74
N VAL A 6 -13.33 -10.16 14.69
CA VAL A 6 -12.33 -9.40 13.92
C VAL A 6 -10.92 -9.62 14.48
N VAL A 7 -10.75 -9.53 15.80
CA VAL A 7 -9.44 -9.77 16.45
C VAL A 7 -8.95 -11.18 16.14
N GLU A 8 -9.79 -12.18 16.36
CA GLU A 8 -9.45 -13.58 16.10
C GLU A 8 -9.06 -13.79 14.61
N GLN A 9 -9.80 -13.22 13.66
CA GLN A 9 -9.47 -13.33 12.23
C GLN A 9 -8.12 -12.68 11.87
N VAL A 10 -7.85 -11.47 12.39
CA VAL A 10 -6.62 -10.72 12.13
C VAL A 10 -5.38 -11.47 12.65
N GLU A 11 -5.51 -12.12 13.81
CA GLU A 11 -4.46 -12.99 14.38
C GLU A 11 -4.17 -14.22 13.50
N HIS A 12 -5.19 -14.77 12.83
CA HIS A 12 -5.02 -15.86 11.86
C HIS A 12 -4.56 -15.38 10.46
N GLY A 13 -4.15 -14.12 10.34
CA GLY A 13 -3.62 -13.56 9.09
C GLY A 13 -4.69 -13.06 8.11
N PHE A 14 -5.98 -13.04 8.49
CA PHE A 14 -6.99 -12.44 7.64
C PHE A 14 -6.72 -10.95 7.46
N ARG A 15 -6.76 -10.49 6.20
CA ARG A 15 -6.78 -9.08 5.82
C ARG A 15 -7.95 -8.86 4.86
N MET A 16 -8.55 -7.67 4.94
CA MET A 16 -9.65 -7.32 4.05
C MET A 16 -9.18 -7.36 2.61
N ALA A 17 -10.02 -7.89 1.72
CA ALA A 17 -9.76 -7.82 0.30
C ALA A 17 -9.69 -6.36 -0.18
N LYS A 18 -9.02 -6.15 -1.32
CA LYS A 18 -8.95 -4.86 -1.98
C LYS A 18 -10.36 -4.26 -2.15
N PRO A 19 -10.59 -2.99 -1.73
CA PRO A 19 -11.88 -2.33 -1.91
C PRO A 19 -12.34 -2.37 -3.37
N SER A 20 -13.62 -2.64 -3.60
CA SER A 20 -14.22 -2.56 -4.92
C SER A 20 -14.38 -1.09 -5.32
N GLY A 21 -13.67 -0.65 -6.36
CA GLY A 21 -13.70 0.72 -6.86
C GLY A 21 -12.32 1.22 -7.27
N GLU A 22 -12.10 2.54 -7.15
CA GLU A 22 -10.86 3.23 -7.51
C GLU A 22 -9.76 3.09 -6.44
N CYS A 23 -9.41 1.86 -6.09
CA CYS A 23 -8.22 1.59 -5.30
C CYS A 23 -7.08 1.15 -6.25
N PRO A 24 -5.98 1.91 -6.39
CA PRO A 24 -4.82 1.43 -7.14
C PRO A 24 -4.18 0.22 -6.43
N ASP A 25 -3.66 -0.75 -7.20
CA ASP A 25 -3.00 -1.92 -6.63
C ASP A 25 -1.83 -1.53 -5.72
N ALA A 26 -1.08 -0.49 -6.12
CA ALA A 26 0.05 0.02 -5.37
C ALA A 26 -0.36 0.52 -3.96
N VAL A 27 -1.50 1.22 -3.85
CA VAL A 27 -2.05 1.68 -2.55
C VAL A 27 -2.43 0.47 -1.69
N TYR A 28 -3.11 -0.51 -2.28
CA TYR A 28 -3.52 -1.71 -1.54
C TYR A 28 -2.32 -2.54 -1.07
N ASN A 29 -1.27 -2.65 -1.88
CA ASN A 29 -0.02 -3.30 -1.48
C ASN A 29 0.66 -2.57 -0.31
N THR A 30 0.62 -1.23 -0.29
CA THR A 30 1.09 -0.45 0.86
C THR A 30 0.24 -0.72 2.09
N MET A 31 -1.09 -0.86 1.97
CA MET A 31 -1.95 -1.26 3.11
C MET A 31 -1.57 -2.64 3.65
N LEU A 32 -1.31 -3.63 2.79
CA LEU A 32 -0.85 -4.96 3.21
C LEU A 32 0.48 -4.89 3.95
N SER A 33 1.41 -4.06 3.47
CA SER A 33 2.71 -3.83 4.12
C SER A 33 2.56 -3.18 5.51
N CYS A 34 1.62 -2.25 5.66
CA CYS A 34 1.27 -1.67 6.97
C CYS A 34 0.64 -2.70 7.94
N TRP A 35 0.04 -3.78 7.41
CA TRP A 35 -0.61 -4.82 8.20
C TRP A 35 0.24 -6.09 8.36
N ASP A 36 1.57 -5.99 8.20
CA ASP A 36 2.49 -7.09 8.45
C ASP A 36 2.34 -7.64 9.89
N SER A 37 2.42 -8.97 10.01
CA SER A 37 2.38 -9.66 11.30
C SER A 37 3.55 -9.27 12.20
N GLU A 38 4.73 -9.06 11.62
CA GLU A 38 5.94 -8.62 12.31
C GLU A 38 5.98 -7.08 12.34
N PRO A 39 5.86 -6.45 13.52
CA PRO A 39 5.84 -4.99 13.62
C PRO A 39 7.05 -4.28 13.01
N GLU A 40 8.22 -4.92 13.04
CA GLU A 40 9.49 -4.44 12.50
C GLU A 40 9.51 -4.36 10.96
N ASN A 41 8.67 -5.13 10.27
CA ASN A 41 8.58 -5.12 8.80
C ASN A 41 7.66 -3.99 8.30
N ARG A 42 6.91 -3.34 9.20
CA ARG A 42 5.97 -2.29 8.82
C ARG A 42 6.73 -1.03 8.41
N PRO A 43 6.29 -0.34 7.33
CA PRO A 43 6.92 0.89 6.90
C PRO A 43 6.82 1.99 7.97
N THR A 44 7.81 2.87 8.01
CA THR A 44 7.76 4.06 8.86
C THR A 44 6.80 5.10 8.28
N PHE A 45 6.30 5.99 9.13
CA PHE A 45 5.50 7.12 8.64
C PHE A 45 6.29 8.06 7.72
N GLU A 46 7.60 8.17 7.89
CA GLU A 46 8.48 8.93 6.98
C GLU A 46 8.47 8.33 5.57
N PHE A 47 8.62 6.99 5.47
CA PHE A 47 8.52 6.30 4.19
C PHE A 47 7.14 6.47 3.56
N LEU A 48 6.07 6.28 4.34
CA LEU A 48 4.69 6.41 3.85
C LEU A 48 4.41 7.83 3.33
N PHE A 49 4.90 8.86 4.04
CA PHE A 49 4.73 10.25 3.63
C PHE A 49 5.39 10.51 2.27
N GLY A 50 6.68 10.17 2.12
CA GLY A 50 7.38 10.37 0.85
C GLY A 50 6.78 9.54 -0.29
N TYR A 51 6.43 8.28 -0.02
CA TYR A 51 5.79 7.40 -1.00
C TYR A 51 4.47 7.99 -1.55
N PHE A 52 3.62 8.53 -0.68
CA PHE A 52 2.33 9.08 -1.09
C PHE A 52 2.41 10.49 -1.68
N ASP A 53 3.41 11.28 -1.30
CA ASP A 53 3.69 12.60 -1.89
C ASP A 53 4.09 12.45 -3.38
N ASP A 54 4.95 11.47 -3.67
CA ASP A 54 5.43 11.19 -5.03
C ASP A 54 4.50 10.25 -5.83
N PHE A 55 3.42 9.74 -5.22
CA PHE A 55 2.68 8.59 -5.74
C PHE A 55 2.15 8.77 -7.17
N PHE A 56 1.65 9.96 -7.51
CA PHE A 56 1.14 10.24 -8.86
C PHE A 56 2.24 10.66 -9.84
N VAL A 57 3.34 11.24 -9.34
CA VAL A 57 4.46 11.71 -10.16
C VAL A 57 5.35 10.54 -10.58
N ALA A 58 5.64 9.60 -9.67
CA ALA A 58 6.45 8.43 -9.94
C ALA A 58 5.73 7.37 -10.81
N THR A 59 4.41 7.46 -10.94
CA THR A 59 3.61 6.60 -11.84
C THR A 59 3.52 7.13 -13.27
N GLU A 60 3.95 8.36 -13.54
CA GLU A 60 4.09 8.88 -14.91
C GLU A 60 5.45 8.48 -15.49
N SER A 61 5.50 8.24 -16.81
CA SER A 61 6.71 7.86 -17.51
C SER A 61 7.78 8.95 -17.37
N SER A 62 8.87 8.61 -16.67
CA SER A 62 10.07 9.45 -16.59
C SER A 62 10.55 9.82 -17.99
N TYR A 63 10.81 11.12 -18.19
CA TYR A 63 11.28 11.80 -19.42
C TYR A 63 11.47 10.91 -20.66
N LYS A 64 10.67 11.13 -21.71
CA LYS A 64 11.02 10.66 -23.06
C LYS A 64 12.29 11.38 -23.49
N GLU A 65 13.38 10.64 -23.71
CA GLU A 65 14.58 11.19 -24.36
C GLU A 65 14.16 11.90 -25.64
N ALA A 66 14.56 13.17 -25.76
CA ALA A 66 14.42 13.93 -26.98
C ALA A 66 15.60 13.59 -27.90
N ASP A 67 15.27 13.29 -29.15
CA ASP A 67 16.12 13.21 -30.34
C ASP A 67 17.03 11.98 -30.53
N GLU A 68 16.67 11.20 -31.57
CA GLU A 68 17.64 10.95 -32.64
C GLU A 68 17.11 11.63 -33.91
N VAL A 69 17.89 12.62 -34.38
CA VAL A 69 17.73 13.34 -35.66
C VAL A 69 18.16 12.46 -36.82
#